data_AF-A0A520U455-F1
#
_entry.id   AF-A0A520U455-F1
#
_cell.length_a   1.000
_cell.length_b   1.000
_cell.length_c   1.000
_cell.angle_alpha   90.00
_cell.angle_beta   90.00
_cell.angle_gamma   90.00
#
_symmetry.space_group_name_H-M   'P 1'
#
loop_
_entity.id
_entity.type
_entity.pdbx_description
1 polymer ?
#
loop_
_entity_poly.entity_id
_entity_poly.type
_entity_poly.pdbx_seq_one_letter_code
_entity_poly.pdbx_strand_id
1 'polypeptide(L)'
;MSRKNELYYSNDVLLYPLLILLSIVVIFWMESIFNLNFNYLGIYPRKLEGLRGILFSPFIHGDTKHLFNNSVPLLVLSTALFYFY
;
A
#
# COMPACT_ATOMS: atom_id res chain seq x y z
N MET A 1 32.20 5.81 25.96
CA MET A 1 32.17 5.50 24.51
C MET A 1 30.75 5.70 24.01
N SER A 2 30.52 6.68 23.15
CA SER A 2 29.22 6.88 22.50
C SER A 2 28.92 5.66 21.64
N ARG A 3 27.83 4.92 21.94
CA ARG A 3 27.37 3.84 21.05
C ARG A 3 27.03 4.50 19.73
N LYS A 4 27.85 4.28 18.69
CA LYS A 4 27.43 4.54 17.32
C LYS A 4 26.22 3.63 17.09
N ASN A 5 25.03 4.21 16.98
CA ASN A 5 23.89 3.51 16.45
C ASN A 5 24.19 3.31 14.96
N GLU A 6 24.89 2.22 14.65
CA GLU A 6 25.07 1.82 13.27
C GLU A 6 23.69 1.51 12.70
N LEU A 7 23.43 2.06 11.52
CA LEU A 7 22.18 1.84 10.85
C LEU A 7 22.22 0.45 10.22
N TYR A 8 21.50 -0.50 10.81
CA TYR A 8 21.43 -1.87 10.33
C TYR A 8 20.46 -1.95 9.16
N TYR A 9 20.89 -2.57 8.07
CA TYR A 9 20.08 -2.79 6.89
C TYR A 9 19.71 -4.27 6.78
N SER A 10 18.41 -4.56 6.67
CA SER A 10 17.88 -5.87 6.28
C SER A 10 17.25 -5.79 4.89
N ASN A 11 17.26 -6.89 4.14
CA ASN A 11 16.55 -6.99 2.86
C ASN A 11 15.04 -6.70 3.02
N ASP A 12 14.48 -6.96 4.20
CA ASP A 12 13.09 -6.71 4.57
C ASP A 12 12.67 -5.24 4.41
N VAL A 13 13.62 -4.33 4.63
CA VAL A 13 13.44 -2.87 4.53
C VAL A 13 12.97 -2.46 3.13
N LEU A 14 13.41 -3.16 2.09
CA LEU A 14 12.97 -2.94 0.72
C LEU A 14 11.94 -3.98 0.27
N LEU A 15 12.06 -5.23 0.72
CA LEU A 15 11.19 -6.31 0.28
C LEU A 15 9.73 -6.05 0.64
N TYR A 16 9.42 -5.69 1.89
CA TYR A 16 8.02 -5.47 2.29
C TYR A 16 7.37 -4.27 1.59
N PRO A 17 7.97 -3.07 1.53
CA PRO A 17 7.39 -1.95 0.80
C PRO A 17 7.14 -2.26 -0.68
N LEU A 18 8.09 -2.95 -1.34
CA LEU A 18 7.94 -3.35 -2.74
C LEU A 18 6.83 -4.37 -2.93
N LEU A 19 6.69 -5.36 -2.04
CA LEU A 19 5.60 -6.34 -2.11
C LEU A 19 4.23 -5.69 -1.90
N ILE A 20 4.12 -4.77 -0.95
CA ILE A 20 2.88 -4.00 -0.72
C ILE A 20 2.54 -3.20 -1.99
N LEU A 21 3.48 -2.43 -2.53
CA LEU A 21 3.25 -1.67 -3.75
C LEU A 21 2.87 -2.58 -4.92
N LEU A 22 3.59 -3.68 -5.12
CA LEU A 22 3.33 -4.63 -6.19
C LEU A 22 1.91 -5.20 -6.10
N SER A 23 1.46 -5.56 -4.89
CA SER A 23 0.10 -6.08 -4.69
C SER A 23 -0.98 -5.08 -5.10
N ILE A 24 -0.80 -3.80 -4.77
CA ILE A 24 -1.72 -2.70 -5.17
C ILE A 24 -1.73 -2.54 -6.69
N VAL A 25 -0.56 -2.49 -7.32
CA VAL A 25 -0.44 -2.32 -8.77
C VAL A 25 -1.08 -3.51 -9.50
N VAL A 26 -0.84 -4.74 -9.06
CA VAL A 26 -1.41 -5.95 -9.66
C VAL A 26 -2.95 -5.92 -9.57
N ILE A 27 -3.52 -5.54 -8.43
CA ILE A 27 -4.97 -5.45 -8.26
C ILE A 27 -5.56 -4.38 -9.18
N PHE A 28 -4.95 -3.19 -9.25
CA PHE A 28 -5.39 -2.12 -10.16
C PHE A 28 -5.33 -2.54 -11.63
N TRP A 29 -4.24 -3.19 -12.04
CA TRP A 29 -4.10 -3.69 -13.41
C TRP A 29 -5.13 -4.76 -13.73
N MET A 30 -5.39 -5.69 -12.81
CA MET A 30 -6.42 -6.70 -12.96
C MET A 30 -7.80 -6.06 -13.10
N GLU A 31 -8.14 -5.07 -12.26
CA GLU A 31 -9.41 -4.35 -12.35
C GLU A 31 -9.59 -3.70 -13.73
N SER A 32 -8.55 -3.02 -14.22
CA SER A 32 -8.55 -2.30 -15.49
C SER A 32 -8.62 -3.23 -16.71
N ILE A 33 -7.83 -4.31 -16.75
CA ILE A 33 -7.77 -5.24 -17.88
C ILE A 33 -9.07 -6.03 -18.01
N PHE A 34 -9.62 -6.50 -16.88
CA PHE A 34 -10.81 -7.35 -16.88
C PHE A 34 -12.12 -6.55 -16.78
N ASN A 35 -12.06 -5.21 -16.77
CA ASN A 35 -13.21 -4.32 -16.55
C ASN A 35 -14.03 -4.71 -15.30
N LEU A 36 -13.34 -5.12 -14.24
CA LEU A 36 -13.96 -5.45 -12.97
C LEU A 36 -14.26 -4.14 -12.22
N ASN A 37 -15.15 -4.22 -11.22
CA ASN A 37 -15.43 -3.10 -10.35
C ASN A 37 -15.27 -3.57 -8.90
N PHE A 38 -14.20 -3.16 -8.24
CA PHE A 38 -13.94 -3.48 -6.84
C PHE A 38 -14.42 -2.40 -5.87
N ASN A 39 -15.04 -1.32 -6.35
CA ASN A 39 -15.49 -0.22 -5.49
C ASN A 39 -16.45 -0.68 -4.39
N TYR A 40 -17.22 -1.76 -4.61
CA TYR A 40 -18.09 -2.35 -3.58
C TYR A 40 -17.31 -2.83 -2.32
N LEU A 41 -16.01 -3.09 -2.44
CA LEU A 41 -15.12 -3.41 -1.32
C LEU A 41 -14.57 -2.16 -0.61
N GLY A 42 -14.94 -0.95 -1.06
CA GLY A 42 -14.54 0.31 -0.46
C GLY A 42 -15.24 0.65 0.85
N ILE A 43 -14.91 1.82 1.40
CA ILE A 43 -15.46 2.32 2.66
C ILE A 43 -16.82 2.98 2.38
N TYR A 44 -17.86 2.46 3.03
CA TYR A 44 -19.22 3.03 3.01
C TYR A 44 -19.63 3.44 4.42
N PRO A 45 -19.58 4.76 4.74
CA PRO A 45 -19.95 5.25 6.07
C PRO A 45 -21.36 4.83 6.47
N ARG A 46 -21.56 4.57 7.77
CA ARG A 46 -22.86 4.20 8.38
C ARG A 46 -23.43 2.87 7.90
N LYS A 47 -22.62 2.02 7.25
CA LYS A 47 -23.01 0.67 6.84
C LYS A 47 -22.02 -0.37 7.33
N LEU A 48 -22.52 -1.49 7.85
CA LEU A 48 -21.68 -2.62 8.28
C LEU A 48 -20.88 -3.21 7.12
N GLU A 49 -21.47 -3.28 5.92
CA GLU A 49 -20.77 -3.70 4.70
C GLU A 49 -19.57 -2.82 4.35
N GLY A 50 -19.54 -1.57 4.79
CA GLY A 50 -18.42 -0.65 4.57
C GLY A 50 -17.20 -0.91 5.45
N LEU A 51 -17.33 -1.71 6.52
CA LEU A 51 -16.22 -2.03 7.42
C LEU A 51 -15.14 -2.87 6.73
N ARG A 52 -15.50 -3.69 5.74
CA ARG A 52 -14.52 -4.42 4.91
C ARG A 52 -13.57 -3.47 4.20
N GLY A 53 -14.04 -2.27 3.88
CA GLY A 53 -13.25 -1.21 3.25
C GLY A 53 -12.02 -0.81 4.05
N ILE A 54 -11.99 -0.98 5.38
CA ILE A 54 -10.81 -0.69 6.19
C ILE A 54 -9.60 -1.52 5.74
N LEU A 55 -9.83 -2.77 5.32
CA LEU A 55 -8.77 -3.66 4.85
C LEU A 55 -8.56 -3.58 3.33
N PHE A 56 -9.64 -3.41 2.57
CA PHE A 56 -9.59 -3.52 1.11
C PHE A 56 -9.41 -2.19 0.36
N SER A 57 -9.81 -1.06 0.95
CA SER A 57 -9.68 0.24 0.28
C SER A 57 -8.25 0.63 -0.11
N PRO A 58 -7.17 0.24 0.62
CA PRO A 58 -5.81 0.54 0.19
C PRO A 58 -5.42 -0.05 -1.17
N PHE A 59 -6.14 -1.05 -1.68
CA PHE A 59 -5.85 -1.68 -2.98
C PHE A 59 -6.67 -1.07 -4.13
N ILE A 60 -7.75 -0.36 -3.84
CA ILE A 60 -8.71 0.13 -4.84
C ILE A 60 -8.34 1.56 -5.26
N HIS A 61 -8.18 1.79 -6.56
CA HIS A 61 -7.77 3.08 -7.11
C HIS A 61 -8.62 3.46 -8.33
N GLY A 62 -9.06 4.72 -8.39
CA GLY A 62 -9.93 5.19 -9.47
C GLY A 62 -9.21 5.51 -10.78
N ASP A 63 -7.91 5.84 -10.73
CA ASP A 63 -7.11 6.17 -11.91
C ASP A 63 -5.60 6.00 -11.65
N THR A 64 -4.82 6.06 -12.73
CA THR A 64 -3.35 5.89 -12.69
C THR A 64 -2.62 7.03 -11.97
N LYS A 65 -3.16 8.25 -11.99
CA LYS A 65 -2.57 9.41 -11.31
C LYS A 65 -2.74 9.29 -9.79
N HIS A 66 -3.92 8.84 -9.33
CA HIS A 66 -4.18 8.55 -7.93
C HIS A 66 -3.25 7.43 -7.44
N LEU A 67 -3.11 6.35 -8.21
CA LEU A 67 -2.17 5.26 -7.90
C LEU A 67 -0.74 5.80 -7.75
N PHE A 68 -0.22 6.53 -8.74
CA PHE A 68 1.15 7.05 -8.72
C PHE A 68 1.42 7.97 -7.54
N ASN A 69 0.50 8.90 -7.25
CA ASN A 69 0.64 9.86 -6.16
C ASN A 69 0.64 9.20 -4.76
N ASN A 70 0.03 8.03 -4.61
CA ASN A 70 0.06 7.26 -3.36
C ASN A 70 1.27 6.32 -3.28
N SER A 71 1.74 5.79 -4.42
CA SER A 71 2.88 4.87 -4.47
C SER A 71 4.18 5.48 -3.92
N VAL A 72 4.46 6.75 -4.23
CA VAL A 72 5.71 7.40 -3.77
C VAL A 72 5.74 7.58 -2.25
N PRO A 73 4.73 8.23 -1.60
CA PRO A 73 4.67 8.30 -0.15
C PRO A 73 4.64 6.92 0.51
N LEU A 74 3.90 5.96 -0.06
CA LEU A 74 3.80 4.60 0.49
C LEU A 74 5.18 3.93 0.57
N LEU A 75 5.96 4.00 -0.52
CA LEU A 75 7.32 3.43 -0.53
C LEU A 75 8.23 4.11 0.47
N VAL A 76 8.25 5.44 0.50
CA VAL A 76 9.14 6.19 1.40
C VAL A 76 8.79 5.91 2.87
N LEU A 77 7.50 6.00 3.23
CA LEU A 77 7.05 5.83 4.60
C LEU A 77 7.16 4.37 5.06
N SER A 78 6.86 3.40 4.21
CA SER A 78 6.98 1.98 4.58
C SER A 78 8.43 1.57 4.71
N THR A 79 9.31 2.03 3.81
CA THR A 79 10.76 1.80 3.93
C THR A 79 11.29 2.41 5.22
N ALA A 80 10.89 3.63 5.55
CA ALA A 80 11.26 4.27 6.81
C ALA A 80 10.74 3.49 8.02
N LEU A 81 9.50 3.00 7.97
CA LEU A 81 8.91 2.18 9.03
C LEU A 81 9.76 0.94 9.31
N PHE A 82 10.01 0.10 8.30
CA PHE A 82 10.78 -1.15 8.46
C PHE A 82 12.27 -0.93 8.72
N TYR A 83 12.80 0.25 8.39
CA TYR A 83 14.18 0.59 8.70
C TYR A 83 14.37 1.01 10.16
N PHE A 84 13.40 1.71 10.74
CA PHE A 84 13.51 2.25 12.10
C PHE A 84 12.82 1.41 13.18
N TYR A 85 11.92 0.49 12.80
CA TYR A 85 11.14 -0.36 13.72
C TYR A 85 11.20 -1.82 13.29
#